data_AF-A0AAD9X210-F1
#
_entry.id   AF-A0AAD9X210-F1
#
_cell.length_a   1.000
_cell.length_b   1.000
_cell.length_c   1.000
_cell.angle_alpha   90.00
_cell.angle_beta   90.00
_cell.angle_gamma   90.00
#
_symmetry.space_group_name_H-M   'P 1'
#
loop_
_entity.id
_entity.type
_entity.pdbx_description
1 polymer ?
#
loop_
_entity_poly.entity_id
_entity_poly.type
_entity_poly.pdbx_seq_one_letter_code
_entity_poly.pdbx_strand_id
1 'polypeptide(L)'
;MAMATALLILLLATPAAVLAVDYTVGDTSGWTQGVDYTTWVSGKTFSVGDVLVFVYGGNHKVDEVNKSGYDSCSTSNPIQSFSDGNTRINLTTSGVKYFTCPTAGHCSSGMKLAVTVTGTPNTPSGTPPTTPSGTPPSGSNTPSTNTSPPPPPPSNNGAGNTNNLMFVTISVALGVMFAFMG
;
A
#
# COMPACT_ATOMS: atom_id res chain seq x y z
N MET A 1 -36.45 28.18 15.27
CA MET A 1 -36.26 27.46 13.99
C MET A 1 -34.81 27.45 13.48
N ALA A 2 -33.86 28.15 14.11
CA ALA A 2 -32.45 28.21 13.65
C ALA A 2 -31.56 27.02 14.06
N MET A 3 -31.96 26.25 15.08
CA MET A 3 -31.17 25.11 15.57
C MET A 3 -31.39 23.81 14.75
N ALA A 4 -32.53 23.71 14.05
CA ALA A 4 -32.85 22.56 13.20
C ALA A 4 -32.07 22.59 11.87
N THR A 5 -31.72 23.78 11.38
CA THR A 5 -30.91 23.96 10.16
C THR A 5 -29.42 23.67 10.39
N ALA A 6 -28.90 23.94 11.60
CA ALA A 6 -27.50 23.66 11.94
C ALA A 6 -27.18 22.16 11.99
N LEU A 7 -28.14 21.33 12.44
CA LEU A 7 -27.97 19.88 12.52
C LEU A 7 -27.98 19.20 11.13
N LEU A 8 -28.71 19.79 10.17
CA LEU A 8 -28.80 19.27 8.80
C LEU A 8 -27.52 19.54 7.98
N ILE A 9 -26.80 20.62 8.27
CA ILE A 9 -25.52 20.96 7.61
C ILE A 9 -24.37 20.10 8.14
N LEU A 10 -24.40 19.71 9.42
CA LEU A 10 -23.35 18.88 10.04
C LEU A 10 -23.36 17.42 9.52
N LEU A 11 -24.51 16.92 9.04
CA LEU A 11 -24.64 15.57 8.49
C LEU A 11 -24.04 15.40 7.08
N LEU A 12 -23.76 16.50 6.37
CA LEU A 12 -23.19 16.51 5.02
C LEU A 12 -21.65 16.47 4.99
N ALA A 13 -21.01 16.56 6.17
CA ALA A 13 -19.55 16.61 6.30
C ALA A 13 -18.94 15.29 6.80
N THR A 14 -19.58 14.14 6.54
CA THR A 14 -18.92 12.85 6.74
C THR A 14 -17.86 12.67 5.66
N PRO A 15 -16.56 12.55 6.01
CA PRO A 15 -15.55 12.16 5.04
C PRO A 15 -15.96 10.82 4.45
N ALA A 16 -16.02 10.72 3.12
CA ALA A 16 -16.18 9.42 2.47
C ALA A 16 -15.04 8.51 2.94
N ALA A 17 -15.37 7.42 3.63
CA ALA A 17 -14.37 6.42 3.97
C ALA A 17 -13.84 5.82 2.66
N VAL A 18 -12.60 6.15 2.31
CA VAL A 18 -11.90 5.52 1.17
C VAL A 18 -11.39 4.18 1.66
N LEU A 19 -12.14 3.11 1.39
CA LEU A 19 -11.68 1.75 1.63
C LEU A 19 -10.84 1.29 0.43
N ALA A 20 -9.73 0.62 0.69
CA ALA A 20 -8.94 -0.05 -0.34
C ALA A 20 -9.78 -1.15 -1.00
N VAL A 21 -9.75 -1.21 -2.33
CA VAL A 21 -10.48 -2.19 -3.13
C VAL A 21 -9.52 -3.23 -3.72
N ASP A 22 -9.92 -4.50 -3.63
CA ASP A 22 -9.27 -5.59 -4.35
C ASP A 22 -9.94 -5.77 -5.71
N TYR A 23 -9.16 -5.60 -6.79
CA TYR A 23 -9.59 -5.83 -8.17
C TYR A 23 -9.03 -7.15 -8.69
N THR A 24 -9.87 -8.17 -8.82
CA THR A 24 -9.50 -9.41 -9.51
C THR A 24 -9.39 -9.15 -11.01
N VAL A 25 -8.17 -9.22 -11.54
CA VAL A 25 -7.88 -8.95 -12.94
C VAL A 25 -8.55 -10.01 -13.82
N GLY A 26 -9.39 -9.56 -14.76
CA GLY A 26 -10.20 -10.45 -15.61
C GLY A 26 -11.44 -11.05 -14.93
N ASP A 27 -11.80 -10.55 -13.73
CA ASP A 27 -12.94 -11.01 -12.93
C ASP A 27 -12.96 -12.54 -12.77
N THR A 28 -14.03 -13.22 -13.19
CA THR A 28 -14.15 -14.69 -13.10
C THR A 28 -13.24 -15.44 -14.06
N SER A 29 -12.75 -14.79 -15.13
CA SER A 29 -11.83 -15.40 -16.10
C SER A 29 -10.39 -15.44 -15.57
N GLY A 30 -10.04 -14.51 -14.68
CA GLY A 30 -8.69 -14.37 -14.16
C GLY A 30 -7.69 -13.85 -15.19
N TRP A 31 -6.41 -14.00 -14.87
CA TRP A 31 -5.29 -13.63 -15.73
C TRP A 31 -4.95 -14.77 -16.70
N THR A 32 -5.58 -14.72 -17.88
CA THR A 32 -5.48 -15.70 -18.96
C THR A 32 -5.50 -15.04 -20.35
N GLN A 33 -5.26 -15.83 -21.41
CA GLN A 33 -5.38 -15.39 -22.81
C GLN A 33 -6.85 -15.31 -23.24
N GLY A 34 -7.15 -14.47 -24.24
CA GLY A 34 -8.50 -14.32 -24.80
C GLY A 34 -9.43 -13.38 -24.01
N VAL A 35 -8.95 -12.78 -22.91
CA VAL A 35 -9.65 -11.73 -22.17
C VAL A 35 -9.27 -10.36 -22.72
N ASP A 36 -10.27 -9.51 -22.95
CA ASP A 36 -10.03 -8.10 -23.29
C ASP A 36 -9.84 -7.26 -22.02
N TYR A 37 -8.58 -7.13 -21.60
CA TYR A 37 -8.21 -6.33 -20.43
C TYR A 37 -8.44 -4.83 -20.63
N THR A 38 -8.55 -4.34 -21.87
CA THR A 38 -8.85 -2.93 -22.16
C THR A 38 -10.30 -2.62 -21.85
N THR A 39 -11.20 -3.52 -22.23
CA THR A 39 -12.60 -3.43 -21.83
C THR A 39 -12.76 -3.69 -20.34
N TRP A 40 -12.01 -4.63 -19.75
CA TRP A 40 -12.08 -4.92 -18.31
C TRP A 40 -11.77 -3.70 -17.44
N VAL A 41 -10.82 -2.84 -17.80
CA VAL A 41 -10.54 -1.61 -17.01
C VAL A 41 -11.63 -0.53 -17.14
N SER A 42 -12.52 -0.63 -18.13
CA SER A 42 -13.51 0.40 -18.40
C SER A 42 -14.50 0.54 -17.25
N GLY A 43 -14.73 1.78 -16.80
CA GLY A 43 -15.62 2.09 -15.67
C GLY A 43 -15.05 1.75 -14.29
N LYS A 44 -13.81 1.27 -14.19
CA LYS A 44 -13.12 1.05 -12.91
C LYS A 44 -12.24 2.26 -12.58
N THR A 45 -12.15 2.58 -11.28
CA THR A 45 -11.30 3.66 -10.76
C THR A 45 -10.26 3.06 -9.84
N PHE A 46 -9.01 3.09 -10.25
CA PHE A 46 -7.90 2.60 -9.43
C PHE A 46 -7.31 3.77 -8.64
N SER A 47 -7.18 3.58 -7.33
CA SER A 47 -6.65 4.56 -6.40
C SER A 47 -5.43 4.02 -5.67
N VAL A 48 -4.57 4.91 -5.20
CA VAL A 48 -3.48 4.50 -4.31
C VAL A 48 -4.06 3.85 -3.05
N GLY A 49 -3.58 2.66 -2.72
CA GLY A 49 -4.08 1.81 -1.62
C GLY A 49 -4.83 0.57 -2.11
N ASP A 50 -5.38 0.59 -3.34
CA ASP A 50 -6.05 -0.56 -3.94
C ASP A 50 -5.07 -1.70 -4.26
N VAL A 51 -5.60 -2.88 -4.54
CA VAL A 51 -4.83 -4.08 -4.86
C VAL A 51 -5.31 -4.67 -6.19
N LEU A 52 -4.37 -4.99 -7.09
CA LEU A 52 -4.64 -5.86 -8.23
C LEU A 52 -4.38 -7.32 -7.83
N VAL A 53 -5.35 -8.19 -8.06
CA VAL A 53 -5.25 -9.62 -7.77
C VAL A 53 -5.23 -10.38 -9.08
N PHE A 54 -4.08 -10.98 -9.40
CA PHE A 54 -3.88 -11.80 -10.59
C PHE A 54 -3.95 -13.27 -10.20
N VAL A 55 -5.02 -13.95 -10.62
CA VAL A 55 -5.18 -15.40 -10.45
C VAL A 55 -4.89 -16.08 -11.79
N TYR A 56 -3.95 -17.01 -11.85
CA TYR A 56 -3.50 -17.62 -13.10
C TYR A 56 -2.91 -19.02 -12.95
N GLY A 57 -3.00 -19.81 -14.03
CA GLY A 57 -2.42 -21.16 -14.11
C GLY A 57 -0.90 -21.15 -14.36
N GLY A 58 -0.25 -22.32 -14.23
CA GLY A 58 1.21 -22.46 -14.26
C GLY A 58 1.91 -22.02 -15.56
N ASN A 59 1.17 -21.85 -16.66
CA ASN A 59 1.68 -21.40 -17.96
C ASN A 59 1.77 -19.86 -18.05
N HIS A 60 1.34 -19.16 -17.01
CA HIS A 60 1.24 -17.71 -16.96
C HIS A 60 2.10 -17.16 -15.83
N LYS A 61 2.50 -15.91 -16.01
CA LYS A 61 3.26 -15.11 -15.05
C LYS A 61 2.78 -13.67 -15.15
N VAL A 62 3.20 -12.84 -14.21
CA VAL A 62 2.91 -11.41 -14.22
C VAL A 62 4.23 -10.67 -14.10
N ASP A 63 4.54 -9.87 -15.11
CA ASP A 63 5.64 -8.91 -15.08
C ASP A 63 5.07 -7.50 -15.02
N GLU A 64 5.47 -6.72 -14.01
CA GLU A 64 5.32 -5.26 -14.04
C GLU A 64 6.43 -4.68 -14.90
N VAL A 65 6.09 -3.84 -15.87
CA VAL A 65 7.03 -3.27 -16.85
C VAL A 65 6.83 -1.77 -17.00
N ASN A 66 7.77 -1.10 -17.65
CA ASN A 66 7.55 0.28 -18.10
C ASN A 66 6.71 0.31 -19.40
N LYS A 67 6.33 1.51 -19.82
CA LYS A 67 5.51 1.70 -21.04
C LYS A 67 6.15 1.08 -22.29
N SER A 68 7.47 1.23 -22.47
CA SER A 68 8.17 0.65 -23.62
C SER A 68 8.12 -0.88 -23.63
N GLY A 69 8.32 -1.50 -22.46
CA GLY A 69 8.19 -2.95 -22.29
C GLY A 69 6.77 -3.45 -22.57
N TYR A 70 5.75 -2.70 -22.16
CA TYR A 70 4.35 -3.00 -22.45
C TYR A 70 3.99 -2.89 -23.94
N ASP A 71 4.47 -1.83 -24.60
CA ASP A 71 4.19 -1.59 -26.02
C ASP A 71 4.88 -2.63 -26.91
N SER A 72 6.13 -2.98 -26.57
CA SER A 72 6.95 -3.94 -27.32
C SER A 72 6.78 -5.40 -26.87
N CYS A 73 6.04 -5.66 -25.79
CA CYS A 73 5.99 -6.97 -25.13
C CYS A 73 7.38 -7.54 -24.79
N SER A 74 8.28 -6.67 -24.33
CA SER A 74 9.63 -7.07 -23.94
C SER A 74 9.63 -7.73 -22.57
N THR A 75 10.35 -8.85 -22.46
CA THR A 75 10.55 -9.61 -21.21
C THR A 75 11.93 -9.37 -20.59
N SER A 76 12.71 -8.44 -21.13
CA SER A 76 14.14 -8.34 -20.81
C SER A 76 14.42 -7.58 -19.52
N ASN A 77 13.56 -6.64 -19.13
CA ASN A 77 13.78 -5.76 -17.98
C ASN A 77 12.47 -5.51 -17.21
N PRO A 78 11.87 -6.55 -16.59
CA PRO A 78 10.74 -6.35 -15.71
C PRO A 78 11.16 -5.55 -14.48
N ILE A 79 10.26 -4.70 -14.00
CA ILE A 79 10.38 -4.00 -12.72
C ILE A 79 10.17 -5.01 -11.58
N GLN A 80 9.17 -5.87 -11.74
CA GLN A 80 8.87 -7.00 -10.85
C GLN A 80 8.35 -8.17 -11.67
N SER A 81 8.59 -9.40 -11.20
CA SER A 81 8.13 -10.64 -11.84
C SER A 81 7.55 -11.59 -10.82
N PHE A 82 6.41 -12.19 -11.15
CA PHE A 82 5.65 -13.08 -10.28
C PHE A 82 5.25 -14.37 -10.99
N SER A 83 5.21 -15.47 -10.22
CA SER A 83 4.90 -16.80 -10.74
C SER A 83 4.20 -17.73 -9.74
N ASP A 84 3.58 -17.14 -8.71
CA ASP A 84 2.94 -17.83 -7.60
C ASP A 84 1.49 -18.26 -7.89
N GLY A 85 0.93 -17.88 -9.05
CA GLY A 85 -0.41 -18.27 -9.49
C GLY A 85 -1.56 -17.48 -8.85
N ASN A 86 -1.26 -16.71 -7.80
CA ASN A 86 -2.19 -15.80 -7.13
C ASN A 86 -1.45 -14.57 -6.61
N THR A 87 -1.01 -13.71 -7.53
CA THR A 87 -0.22 -12.53 -7.22
C THR A 87 -1.13 -11.39 -6.75
N ARG A 88 -0.77 -10.75 -5.64
CA ARG A 88 -1.44 -9.54 -5.13
C ARG A 88 -0.47 -8.36 -5.20
N ILE A 89 -0.84 -7.31 -5.94
CA ILE A 89 0.00 -6.12 -6.16
C ILE A 89 -0.71 -4.89 -5.59
N ASN A 90 -0.14 -4.32 -4.53
CA ASN A 90 -0.62 -3.06 -3.97
C ASN A 90 -0.26 -1.88 -4.88
N LEU A 91 -1.25 -1.05 -5.21
CA LEU A 91 -1.09 0.18 -5.96
C LEU A 91 -0.63 1.28 -5.01
N THR A 92 0.68 1.43 -4.82
CA THR A 92 1.27 2.34 -3.81
C THR A 92 1.56 3.74 -4.32
N THR A 93 1.54 3.94 -5.65
CA THR A 93 1.88 5.21 -6.30
C THR A 93 0.94 5.48 -7.46
N SER A 94 0.63 6.76 -7.66
CA SER A 94 -0.17 7.21 -8.80
C SER A 94 0.59 7.13 -10.12
N GLY A 95 -0.14 7.25 -11.21
CA GLY A 95 0.35 7.10 -12.57
C GLY A 95 -0.07 5.78 -13.21
N VAL A 96 0.37 5.55 -14.44
CA VAL A 96 0.01 4.35 -15.19
C VAL A 96 0.93 3.20 -14.80
N LYS A 97 0.35 2.06 -14.41
CA LYS A 97 1.04 0.80 -14.16
C LYS A 97 0.78 -0.16 -15.31
N TYR A 98 1.83 -0.84 -15.76
CA TYR A 98 1.76 -1.74 -16.90
C TYR A 98 2.17 -3.14 -16.49
N PHE A 99 1.35 -4.12 -16.87
CA PHE A 99 1.56 -5.53 -16.56
C PHE A 99 1.46 -6.37 -17.83
N THR A 100 2.30 -7.39 -17.94
CA THR A 100 2.32 -8.30 -19.09
C THR A 100 2.53 -9.73 -18.63
N CYS A 101 2.08 -10.69 -19.44
CA CYS A 101 2.51 -12.08 -19.27
C CYS A 101 3.77 -12.30 -20.13
N PRO A 102 4.94 -12.61 -19.53
CA PRO A 102 6.19 -12.77 -20.27
C PRO A 102 6.30 -14.11 -21.01
N THR A 103 5.38 -15.05 -20.81
CA THR A 103 5.34 -16.29 -21.60
C THR A 103 5.26 -15.95 -23.10
N ALA A 104 6.11 -16.60 -23.89
CA ALA A 104 6.26 -16.31 -25.32
C ALA A 104 4.90 -16.30 -26.05
N GLY A 105 4.64 -15.20 -26.78
CA GLY A 105 3.40 -14.99 -27.54
C GLY A 105 2.20 -14.50 -26.75
N HIS A 106 2.18 -14.59 -25.42
CA HIS A 106 1.00 -14.25 -24.62
C HIS A 106 0.73 -12.74 -24.60
N CYS A 107 1.75 -11.91 -24.29
CA CYS A 107 1.61 -10.45 -24.29
C CYS A 107 1.17 -9.93 -25.67
N SER A 108 1.81 -10.38 -26.74
CA SER A 108 1.48 -9.96 -28.11
C SER A 108 0.09 -10.41 -28.55
N SER A 109 -0.45 -11.48 -27.95
CA SER A 109 -1.82 -11.95 -28.14
C SER A 109 -2.84 -11.24 -27.23
N GLY A 110 -2.44 -10.17 -26.55
CA GLY A 110 -3.33 -9.33 -25.75
C GLY A 110 -3.31 -9.58 -24.24
N MET A 111 -2.50 -10.51 -23.74
CA MET A 111 -2.36 -10.78 -22.30
C MET A 111 -1.47 -9.72 -21.61
N LYS A 112 -1.98 -8.50 -21.57
CA LYS A 112 -1.35 -7.31 -21.01
C LYS A 112 -2.40 -6.34 -20.46
N LEU A 113 -2.07 -5.65 -19.37
CA LEU A 113 -2.95 -4.72 -18.67
C LEU A 113 -2.25 -3.39 -18.44
N ALA A 114 -2.96 -2.29 -18.67
CA ALA A 114 -2.54 -0.96 -18.26
C ALA A 114 -3.62 -0.35 -17.35
N VAL A 115 -3.25 0.07 -16.14
CA VAL A 115 -4.17 0.72 -15.19
C VAL A 115 -3.69 2.12 -14.86
N THR A 116 -4.59 3.09 -14.84
CA THR A 116 -4.28 4.46 -14.40
C THR A 116 -4.66 4.60 -12.94
N VAL A 117 -3.65 4.79 -12.07
CA VAL A 117 -3.83 4.93 -10.63
C VAL A 117 -3.86 6.41 -10.26
N THR A 118 -4.87 6.81 -9.50
CA THR A 118 -5.08 8.19 -9.05
C THR A 118 -4.94 8.32 -7.54
N GLY A 119 -4.88 9.56 -7.04
CA GLY A 119 -4.72 9.87 -5.62
C GLY A 119 -3.26 9.99 -5.17
N THR A 120 -3.07 10.43 -3.93
CA THR A 120 -1.76 10.52 -3.28
C THR A 120 -1.58 9.35 -2.33
N PRO A 121 -0.36 8.84 -2.12
CA PRO A 121 -0.09 7.91 -1.04
C PRO A 121 -0.62 8.48 0.27
N ASN A 122 -1.53 7.77 0.93
CA ASN A 122 -1.90 8.09 2.30
C ASN A 122 -0.66 7.89 3.16
N THR A 123 0.10 8.96 3.39
CA THR A 123 0.97 9.02 4.56
C THR A 123 0.03 8.98 5.76
N PRO A 124 0.22 8.09 6.75
CA PRO A 124 -0.48 8.22 8.01
C PRO A 124 -0.20 9.62 8.56
N SER A 125 -1.17 10.53 8.45
CA SER A 125 -1.04 11.88 8.98
C SER A 125 -1.19 11.76 10.50
N GLY A 126 -0.07 11.54 11.15
CA GLY A 126 0.02 11.23 12.58
C GLY A 126 1.40 11.60 13.12
N THR A 127 1.90 12.78 12.78
CA THR A 127 3.03 13.38 13.50
C THR A 127 2.74 14.87 13.69
N PRO A 128 2.52 15.34 14.94
CA PRO A 128 2.45 16.76 15.23
C PRO A 128 3.74 17.48 14.80
N PRO A 129 3.69 18.75 14.34
CA PRO A 129 4.89 19.49 14.01
C PRO A 129 5.72 19.70 15.28
N THR A 130 6.94 19.17 15.33
CA THR A 130 7.91 19.56 16.36
C THR A 130 8.51 20.91 16.00
N THR A 131 8.12 21.93 16.74
CA THR A 131 8.75 23.26 16.72
C THR A 131 10.23 23.15 17.09
N PRO A 132 11.17 23.82 16.39
CA PRO A 132 12.57 23.84 16.80
C PRO A 132 12.75 24.88 17.91
N SER A 133 13.04 24.45 19.13
CA SER A 133 13.50 25.34 20.20
C SER A 133 15.01 25.17 20.36
N GLY A 134 15.74 26.20 19.97
CA GLY A 134 17.19 26.26 20.04
C GLY A 134 17.71 26.45 21.47
N THR A 135 18.92 25.95 21.70
CA THR A 135 19.76 26.28 22.86
C THR A 135 21.23 26.38 22.39
N PRO A 136 21.99 27.40 22.80
CA PRO A 136 23.31 27.74 22.23
C PRO A 136 24.48 26.93 22.84
N PRO A 137 25.66 26.88 22.17
CA PRO A 137 26.86 26.27 22.72
C PRO A 137 27.77 27.28 23.43
N SER A 138 28.30 26.92 24.59
CA SER A 138 29.44 27.57 25.27
C SER A 138 30.30 26.43 25.83
N GLY A 139 31.45 26.09 25.24
CA GLY A 139 32.78 26.71 25.44
C GLY A 139 33.61 25.84 26.40
N SER A 140 34.55 25.00 25.90
CA SER A 140 36.02 25.19 25.89
C SER A 140 36.68 25.01 27.30
N ASN A 141 37.71 24.20 27.62
CA ASN A 141 38.93 23.68 26.96
C ASN A 141 39.53 22.45 27.74
N THR A 142 40.15 21.53 26.98
CA THR A 142 41.37 20.65 27.10
C THR A 142 42.24 20.57 28.40
N PRO A 143 43.30 19.70 28.54
CA PRO A 143 43.84 18.57 27.71
C PRO A 143 44.44 17.31 28.44
N SER A 144 44.82 16.27 27.65
CA SER A 144 45.83 15.18 27.86
C SER A 144 45.25 13.76 27.77
N THR A 145 45.86 12.70 27.23
CA THR A 145 47.13 12.41 26.51
C THR A 145 47.01 11.01 25.89
N ASN A 146 47.74 10.76 24.81
CA ASN A 146 48.00 9.48 24.12
C ASN A 146 47.95 8.20 24.97
N THR A 147 47.38 7.11 24.43
CA THR A 147 48.08 5.89 23.95
C THR A 147 47.07 4.76 23.64
N SER A 148 47.22 4.12 22.47
CA SER A 148 46.46 2.95 21.99
C SER A 148 47.31 1.68 22.14
N PRO A 149 46.69 0.53 22.51
CA PRO A 149 47.02 -0.75 21.85
C PRO A 149 45.76 -1.68 21.68
N PRO A 150 45.83 -2.89 21.07
CA PRO A 150 45.01 -3.38 19.94
C PRO A 150 43.82 -4.31 20.34
N PRO A 151 43.01 -4.83 19.38
CA PRO A 151 41.71 -5.44 19.68
C PRO A 151 41.73 -6.97 19.89
N PRO A 152 40.73 -7.53 20.59
CA PRO A 152 40.32 -8.92 20.40
C PRO A 152 38.76 -9.09 20.32
N PRO A 153 38.21 -10.32 20.18
CA PRO A 153 37.37 -10.82 19.07
C PRO A 153 35.84 -10.64 19.27
N PRO A 154 34.99 -10.93 18.26
CA PRO A 154 33.54 -10.86 18.43
C PRO A 154 33.01 -12.04 19.26
N SER A 155 32.31 -11.73 20.36
CA SER A 155 31.58 -12.69 21.18
C SER A 155 30.07 -12.64 20.87
N ASN A 156 29.49 -13.83 20.93
CA ASN A 156 28.16 -14.27 20.55
C ASN A 156 27.02 -13.82 21.51
N ASN A 157 25.79 -13.94 20.98
CA ASN A 157 24.51 -14.17 21.68
C ASN A 157 23.70 -12.99 22.26
N GLY A 158 22.54 -12.75 21.66
CA GLY A 158 21.28 -12.40 22.33
C GLY A 158 20.15 -13.00 21.47
N ALA A 159 19.31 -13.96 21.87
CA ALA A 159 18.56 -14.19 23.11
C ALA A 159 17.57 -13.07 23.45
N GLY A 160 16.28 -13.39 23.36
CA GLY A 160 15.14 -12.59 23.81
C GLY A 160 14.64 -11.60 22.75
N ASN A 161 13.35 -11.45 22.46
CA ASN A 161 12.23 -11.60 23.38
C ASN A 161 10.92 -11.78 22.59
N THR A 162 10.22 -12.87 22.90
CA THR A 162 8.81 -13.12 22.59
C THR A 162 7.92 -12.28 23.49
N ASN A 163 6.99 -11.51 22.94
CA ASN A 163 5.80 -11.01 23.65
C ASN A 163 4.67 -10.90 22.61
N ASN A 164 3.79 -11.91 22.48
CA ASN A 164 2.57 -12.13 23.27
C ASN A 164 1.64 -10.91 23.18
N LEU A 165 0.70 -10.85 22.23
CA LEU A 165 -0.62 -11.50 22.18
C LEU A 165 -1.61 -10.97 23.24
N MET A 166 -2.49 -10.10 22.75
CA MET A 166 -3.92 -9.97 23.05
C MET A 166 -4.39 -9.37 24.39
N PHE A 167 -5.53 -8.67 24.24
CA PHE A 167 -6.52 -8.26 25.24
C PHE A 167 -6.27 -6.95 26.00
N VAL A 168 -6.78 -5.85 25.42
CA VAL A 168 -7.35 -4.76 26.23
C VAL A 168 -8.75 -4.46 25.71
N THR A 169 -9.70 -4.77 26.57
CA THR A 169 -11.12 -4.45 26.54
C THR A 169 -11.32 -2.94 26.66
N ILE A 170 -12.17 -2.34 25.81
CA ILE A 170 -12.71 -1.00 26.05
C ILE A 170 -14.24 -1.12 26.13
N SER A 171 -14.74 -1.03 27.36
CA SER A 171 -16.15 -0.97 27.68
C SER A 171 -16.68 0.47 27.60
N VAL A 172 -17.76 0.61 26.85
CA VAL A 172 -19.02 1.31 27.20
C VAL A 172 -18.94 2.76 27.70
N ALA A 173 -19.41 3.68 26.87
CA ALA A 173 -20.28 4.78 27.29
C ALA A 173 -21.04 5.36 26.07
N LEU A 174 -22.30 4.95 25.88
CA LEU A 174 -23.41 5.73 25.29
C LEU A 174 -24.64 4.81 25.12
N GLY A 175 -25.65 4.95 25.99
CA GLY A 175 -26.89 4.18 25.85
C GLY A 175 -27.88 4.18 27.03
N VAL A 176 -27.75 5.08 28.01
CA VAL A 176 -28.85 5.37 28.94
C VAL A 176 -29.84 6.30 28.24
N MET A 177 -30.83 5.74 27.53
CA MET A 177 -32.06 6.48 27.16
C MET A 177 -33.22 5.61 26.61
N PHE A 178 -33.55 4.45 27.19
CA PHE A 178 -34.87 3.83 26.96
C PHE A 178 -35.39 3.13 28.21
N ALA A 179 -35.86 3.92 29.18
CA ALA A 179 -36.62 3.41 30.32
C ALA A 179 -37.60 4.48 30.84
N PHE A 180 -38.50 4.99 29.98
CA PHE A 180 -39.77 5.61 30.37
C PHE A 180 -40.72 5.56 29.17
N MET A 181 -41.49 4.48 29.06
CA MET A 181 -42.84 4.39 28.44
C MET A 181 -43.17 2.89 28.30
N GLY A 182 -44.00 2.40 29.22
CA GLY A 182 -44.48 1.02 29.30
C GLY A 182 -44.86 0.68 30.72
#